data_AF-K1ST86-F1
#
_entry.id   AF-K1ST86-F1
#
_cell.length_a   1.000
_cell.length_b   1.000
_cell.length_c   1.000
_cell.angle_alpha   90.00
_cell.angle_beta   90.00
_cell.angle_gamma   90.00
#
_symmetry.space_group_name_H-M   'P 1'
#
loop_
_entity.id
_entity.type
_entity.pdbx_description
1 polymer ?
#
loop_
_entity_poly.entity_id
_entity_poly.type
_entity_poly.pdbx_seq_one_letter_code
_entity_poly.pdbx_strand_id
1 'polypeptide(L)'
;MYAALKGNSNLVDYYGQQFFVYGDVHAGDDYQYNNIGGSNRASFYYDMNYQTASEFTSSTSSSSVTWKSPYIVIGRANRIIAAAEGGALSDAAEAKATIDQYAAEAKVLRALAHFDLVRIYGKPYTEDQGASLGVPLVTEV
;
A
#
# COMPACT_ATOMS: atom_id res chain seq x y z
N MET A 1 -9.65 7.76 3.82
CA MET A 1 -8.79 7.23 2.75
C MET A 1 -7.34 7.70 2.90
N TYR A 2 -7.08 9.01 2.78
CA TYR A 2 -5.75 9.61 2.83
C TYR A 2 -4.88 9.25 4.02
N ALA A 3 -5.47 9.12 5.22
CA ALA A 3 -4.72 8.69 6.40
C ALA A 3 -4.11 7.27 6.24
N ALA A 4 -4.78 6.35 5.54
CA ALA A 4 -4.21 5.00 5.31
C ALA A 4 -3.13 4.98 4.23
N LEU A 5 -3.13 5.96 3.33
CA LEU A 5 -2.07 6.12 2.35
C LEU A 5 -0.87 6.82 2.98
N LYS A 6 -1.03 8.10 3.36
CA LYS A 6 0.03 9.02 3.79
C LYS A 6 0.48 8.81 5.24
N GLY A 7 -0.26 8.03 6.02
CA GLY A 7 -0.04 7.89 7.45
C GLY A 7 -0.44 9.12 8.27
N ASN A 8 -0.31 9.00 9.59
CA ASN A 8 -0.41 10.05 10.59
C ASN A 8 0.36 9.67 11.86
N SER A 9 0.29 10.47 12.93
CA SER A 9 1.01 10.20 14.20
C SER A 9 0.71 8.83 14.83
N ASN A 10 -0.44 8.25 14.53
CA ASN A 10 -0.93 6.98 15.07
C ASN A 10 -0.93 5.86 14.02
N LEU A 11 -0.60 6.17 12.77
CA LEU A 11 -0.59 5.24 11.65
C LEU A 11 0.61 5.57 10.77
N VAL A 12 1.80 5.13 11.17
CA VAL A 12 3.06 5.46 10.50
C VAL A 12 3.41 4.44 9.40
N ASP A 13 2.41 3.82 8.80
CA ASP A 13 2.56 2.70 7.85
C ASP A 13 2.52 3.16 6.38
N TYR A 14 2.92 2.25 5.48
CA TYR A 14 2.89 2.46 4.02
C TYR A 14 3.67 3.71 3.59
N TYR A 15 3.06 4.69 2.89
CA TYR A 15 3.74 5.95 2.53
C TYR A 15 4.02 6.86 3.73
N GLY A 16 3.48 6.56 4.91
CA GLY A 16 3.83 7.27 6.14
C GLY A 16 5.27 7.02 6.58
N GLN A 17 5.87 5.88 6.21
CA GLN A 17 7.26 5.53 6.53
C GLN A 17 7.73 4.25 5.82
N GLN A 18 7.02 3.14 6.08
CA GLN A 18 7.55 1.79 5.91
C GLN A 18 7.78 1.39 4.44
N PHE A 19 7.02 1.93 3.50
CA PHE A 19 7.21 1.66 2.07
C PHE A 19 8.56 2.17 1.56
N PHE A 20 8.97 3.35 2.00
CA PHE A 20 10.27 3.93 1.66
C PHE A 20 11.40 3.16 2.33
N VAL A 21 11.28 2.86 3.63
CA VAL A 21 12.29 2.07 4.34
C VAL A 21 12.47 0.69 3.71
N TYR A 22 11.38 0.02 3.29
CA TYR A 22 11.46 -1.24 2.57
C TYR A 22 12.28 -1.10 1.29
N GLY A 23 11.96 -0.12 0.45
CA GLY A 23 12.63 0.12 -0.82
C GLY A 23 14.10 0.49 -0.65
N ASP A 24 14.41 1.50 0.16
CA ASP A 24 15.78 2.03 0.30
C ASP A 24 16.74 0.99 0.90
N VAL A 25 16.27 0.18 1.85
CA VAL A 25 17.10 -0.81 2.54
C VAL A 25 17.29 -2.11 1.72
N HIS A 26 16.31 -2.50 0.89
CA HIS A 26 16.45 -3.68 0.01
C HIS A 26 17.10 -3.35 -1.33
N ALA A 27 16.98 -2.12 -1.82
CA ALA A 27 17.44 -1.74 -3.16
C ALA A 27 18.96 -1.47 -3.21
N GLY A 28 19.64 -1.37 -2.07
CA GLY A 28 21.05 -0.97 -2.03
C GLY A 28 21.92 -1.79 -1.10
N ASP A 29 23.15 -2.02 -1.55
CA ASP A 29 24.34 -2.23 -0.72
C ASP A 29 24.85 -0.92 -0.07
N ASP A 30 24.29 0.22 -0.49
CA ASP A 30 24.67 1.57 -0.07
C ASP A 30 24.24 1.98 1.35
N TYR A 31 23.27 1.28 1.95
CA TYR A 31 22.69 1.65 3.24
C TYR A 31 22.96 0.61 4.32
N GLN A 32 23.78 0.95 5.31
CA GLN A 32 24.01 0.13 6.50
C GLN A 32 23.11 0.54 7.68
N TYR A 33 22.37 -0.42 8.24
CA TYR A 33 21.61 -0.19 9.47
C TYR A 33 22.56 -0.01 10.68
N ASN A 34 22.36 1.06 11.45
CA ASN A 34 23.07 1.30 12.71
C ASN A 34 22.37 0.62 13.89
N ASN A 35 22.89 -0.52 14.35
CA ASN A 35 22.32 -1.26 15.46
C ASN A 35 22.64 -0.70 16.87
N ILE A 36 23.49 0.33 16.98
CA ILE A 36 23.89 0.90 18.28
C ILE A 36 23.00 2.08 18.67
N GLY A 37 22.62 2.93 17.70
CA GLY A 37 21.80 4.13 17.93
C GLY A 37 20.61 4.28 16.98
N GLY A 38 20.32 3.26 16.17
CA GLY A 38 19.22 3.28 15.20
C GLY A 38 17.85 3.15 15.85
N SER A 39 16.83 3.58 15.11
CA SER A 39 15.43 3.58 15.56
C SER A 39 14.77 2.19 15.61
N ASN A 40 15.51 1.12 15.29
CA ASN A 40 15.01 -0.27 15.15
C ASN A 40 13.86 -0.45 14.15
N ARG A 41 13.75 0.45 13.17
CA ARG A 41 12.71 0.43 12.13
C ARG A 41 13.14 -0.21 10.81
N ALA A 42 14.44 -0.45 10.65
CA ALA A 42 15.05 -0.92 9.40
C ALA A 42 15.87 -2.20 9.56
N SER A 43 16.21 -2.61 10.79
CA SER A 43 17.00 -3.83 11.09
C SER A 43 16.44 -5.06 10.39
N PHE A 44 15.13 -5.26 10.50
CA PHE A 44 14.43 -6.38 9.87
C PHE A 44 14.64 -6.46 8.35
N TYR A 45 14.56 -5.33 7.66
CA TYR A 45 14.73 -5.26 6.21
C TYR A 45 16.21 -5.39 5.82
N TYR A 46 17.11 -4.81 6.61
CA TYR A 46 18.56 -4.82 6.35
C TYR A 46 19.16 -6.22 6.53
N ASP A 47 18.78 -6.91 7.61
CA ASP A 47 19.27 -8.25 7.90
C ASP A 47 18.61 -9.31 6.99
N MET A 48 17.67 -8.91 6.11
CA MET A 48 16.88 -9.80 5.25
C MET A 48 16.28 -10.97 6.04
N ASN A 49 15.84 -10.70 7.27
CA ASN A 49 15.22 -11.70 8.15
C ASN A 49 13.81 -11.99 7.63
N TYR A 50 13.71 -12.78 6.57
CA TYR A 50 12.43 -13.14 5.98
C TYR A 50 11.66 -14.04 6.94
N GLN A 51 10.53 -13.52 7.37
CA GLN A 51 9.54 -14.30 8.06
C GLN A 51 8.80 -15.18 7.06
N THR A 52 8.74 -16.46 7.38
CA THR A 52 7.81 -17.41 6.76
C THR A 52 6.37 -16.97 6.99
N ALA A 53 5.42 -17.46 6.18
CA ALA A 53 4.00 -17.16 6.36
C ALA A 53 3.48 -17.50 7.78
N SER A 54 4.12 -18.46 8.49
CA SER A 54 3.81 -18.80 9.89
C SER A 54 4.27 -17.76 10.90
N GLU A 55 5.21 -16.90 10.54
CA GLU A 55 5.75 -15.84 11.40
C GLU A 55 5.02 -14.49 11.17
N PHE A 56 4.05 -14.46 10.25
CA PHE A 56 3.15 -13.34 9.97
C PHE A 56 2.13 -13.17 11.12
N THR A 57 2.60 -12.68 12.27
CA THR A 57 1.73 -12.32 13.39
C THR A 57 1.39 -10.84 13.34
N SER A 58 0.22 -10.45 13.88
CA SER A 58 -0.17 -9.03 14.01
C SER A 58 0.83 -8.18 14.82
N SER A 59 1.73 -8.85 15.54
CA SER A 59 2.81 -8.27 16.34
C SER A 59 4.12 -8.11 15.58
N THR A 60 4.29 -8.71 14.39
CA THR A 60 5.52 -8.46 13.61
C THR A 60 5.33 -7.23 12.74
N SER A 61 5.98 -6.16 13.19
CA SER A 61 5.78 -4.76 12.78
C SER A 61 6.26 -4.40 11.39
N SER A 62 6.98 -5.28 10.69
CA SER A 62 7.64 -4.99 9.41
C SER A 62 6.96 -5.71 8.23
N SER A 63 6.74 -7.02 8.33
CA SER A 63 6.16 -7.87 7.29
C SER A 63 4.70 -7.54 6.98
N SER A 64 3.94 -7.13 8.01
CA SER A 64 2.52 -6.80 7.88
C SER A 64 2.25 -5.53 7.05
N VAL A 65 3.25 -4.65 6.91
CA VAL A 65 3.01 -3.25 6.54
C VAL A 65 2.95 -3.02 5.03
N THR A 66 3.74 -3.77 4.25
CA THR A 66 3.75 -3.66 2.77
C THR A 66 2.61 -4.42 2.09
N TRP A 67 1.89 -5.27 2.81
CA TRP A 67 0.70 -5.97 2.30
C TRP A 67 -0.60 -5.35 2.82
N LYS A 68 -0.78 -5.30 4.14
CA LYS A 68 -2.08 -4.94 4.76
C LYS A 68 -2.51 -3.51 4.42
N SER A 69 -1.60 -2.55 4.50
CA SER A 69 -1.93 -1.13 4.34
C SER A 69 -2.35 -0.76 2.92
N PRO A 70 -1.67 -1.22 1.85
CA PRO A 70 -2.18 -1.08 0.48
C PRO A 70 -3.59 -1.67 0.29
N TYR A 71 -3.88 -2.85 0.83
CA TYR A 71 -5.24 -3.43 0.73
C TYR A 71 -6.29 -2.67 1.53
N ILE A 72 -5.93 -2.03 2.66
CA ILE A 72 -6.82 -1.09 3.35
C ILE A 72 -7.11 0.12 2.47
N VAL A 73 -6.12 0.66 1.75
CA VAL A 73 -6.31 1.76 0.80
C VAL A 73 -7.23 1.33 -0.35
N ILE A 74 -6.99 0.15 -0.95
CA ILE A 74 -7.83 -0.43 -2.01
C ILE A 74 -9.28 -0.59 -1.53
N GLY A 75 -9.50 -1.21 -0.37
CA GLY A 75 -10.86 -1.41 0.16
C GLY A 75 -11.57 -0.09 0.50
N ARG A 76 -10.84 0.95 0.91
CA ARG A 76 -11.40 2.30 1.10
C ARG A 76 -11.73 2.97 -0.23
N ALA A 77 -10.88 2.79 -1.24
CA ALA A 77 -11.12 3.29 -2.59
C ALA A 77 -12.38 2.68 -3.20
N ASN A 78 -12.53 1.35 -3.12
CA ASN A 78 -13.68 0.62 -3.67
C ASN A 78 -14.99 1.11 -3.06
N ARG A 79 -15.03 1.37 -1.75
CA ARG A 79 -16.22 1.94 -1.07
C ARG A 79 -16.57 3.34 -1.57
N ILE A 80 -15.57 4.20 -1.79
CA ILE A 80 -15.80 5.56 -2.31
C ILE A 80 -16.32 5.50 -3.75
N ILE A 81 -15.70 4.67 -4.59
CA ILE A 81 -16.11 4.48 -5.98
C ILE A 81 -17.55 3.93 -6.05
N ALA A 82 -17.84 2.88 -5.27
CA ALA A 82 -19.18 2.28 -5.21
C ALA A 82 -20.24 3.28 -4.73
N ALA A 83 -19.93 4.13 -3.74
CA ALA A 83 -20.84 5.16 -3.27
C ALA A 83 -21.09 6.26 -4.32
N ALA A 84 -20.03 6.71 -5.00
CA ALA A 84 -20.11 7.75 -6.03
C ALA A 84 -20.86 7.28 -7.28
N GLU A 85 -20.65 6.02 -7.69
CA GLU A 85 -21.24 5.45 -8.92
C GLU A 85 -22.58 4.74 -8.68
N GLY A 86 -22.90 4.41 -7.42
CA GLY A 86 -24.09 3.63 -7.05
C GLY A 86 -25.42 4.37 -7.07
N GLY A 87 -25.43 5.68 -7.32
CA GLY A 87 -26.66 6.47 -7.51
C GLY A 87 -27.51 6.70 -6.25
N ALA A 88 -27.03 6.31 -5.07
CA ALA A 88 -27.76 6.43 -3.80
C ALA A 88 -27.53 7.75 -3.05
N LEU A 89 -26.68 8.64 -3.59
CA LEU A 89 -26.36 9.94 -2.98
C LEU A 89 -27.50 10.94 -3.25
N SER A 90 -28.06 11.51 -2.19
CA SER A 90 -29.19 12.45 -2.28
C SER A 90 -28.84 13.77 -2.98
N ASP A 91 -27.57 14.16 -2.94
CA ASP A 91 -27.00 15.38 -3.50
C ASP A 91 -26.28 15.14 -4.84
N ALA A 92 -26.47 13.96 -5.47
CA ALA A 92 -25.70 13.55 -6.65
C ALA A 92 -25.73 14.55 -7.83
N ALA A 93 -26.85 15.24 -8.03
CA ALA A 93 -26.99 16.25 -9.09
C ALA A 93 -26.30 17.57 -8.75
N GLU A 94 -26.45 18.04 -7.51
CA GLU A 94 -25.94 19.33 -7.03
C GLU A 94 -24.43 19.29 -6.80
N ALA A 95 -23.93 18.18 -6.26
CA ALA A 95 -22.52 17.97 -5.93
C ALA A 95 -21.75 17.16 -6.99
N LYS A 96 -22.30 17.02 -8.21
CA LYS A 96 -21.77 16.12 -9.24
C LYS A 96 -20.27 16.28 -9.48
N ALA A 97 -19.79 17.51 -9.66
CA ALA A 97 -18.38 17.78 -9.93
C ALA A 97 -17.46 17.30 -8.80
N THR A 98 -17.88 17.50 -7.54
CA THR A 98 -17.16 17.07 -6.35
C THR A 98 -17.15 15.54 -6.22
N ILE A 99 -18.31 14.91 -6.47
CA ILE A 99 -18.43 13.43 -6.44
C ILE A 99 -17.55 12.80 -7.51
N ASP A 100 -17.58 13.31 -8.74
CA ASP A 100 -16.75 12.85 -9.84
C ASP A 100 -15.26 13.00 -9.50
N GLN A 101 -14.86 14.12 -8.89
CA GLN A 101 -13.49 14.35 -8.44
C GLN A 101 -13.06 13.30 -7.41
N TYR A 102 -13.87 13.04 -6.37
CA TYR A 102 -13.55 12.04 -5.35
C TYR A 102 -13.48 10.62 -5.91
N ALA A 103 -14.36 10.27 -6.86
CA ALA A 103 -14.29 8.98 -7.55
C ALA A 103 -12.99 8.85 -8.37
N ALA A 104 -12.58 9.91 -9.07
CA ALA A 104 -11.35 9.93 -9.84
C ALA A 104 -10.11 9.82 -8.95
N GLU A 105 -10.04 10.58 -7.86
CA GLU A 105 -8.97 10.48 -6.86
C GLU A 105 -8.90 9.07 -6.26
N ALA A 106 -10.05 8.48 -5.93
CA ALA A 106 -10.11 7.12 -5.40
C ALA A 106 -9.60 6.07 -6.39
N LYS A 107 -9.91 6.22 -7.70
CA LYS A 107 -9.38 5.35 -8.77
C LYS A 107 -7.87 5.43 -8.87
N VAL A 108 -7.31 6.65 -8.85
CA VAL A 108 -5.85 6.86 -8.87
C VAL A 108 -5.19 6.19 -7.66
N LEU A 109 -5.74 6.38 -6.46
CA LEU A 109 -5.17 5.79 -5.25
C LEU A 109 -5.29 4.27 -5.22
N ARG A 110 -6.36 3.69 -5.77
CA ARG A 110 -6.49 2.24 -5.95
C ARG A 110 -5.42 1.71 -6.92
N ALA A 111 -5.21 2.40 -8.03
CA ALA A 111 -4.19 2.03 -9.01
C ALA A 111 -2.78 2.11 -8.42
N LEU A 112 -2.47 3.17 -7.66
CA LEU A 112 -1.20 3.32 -6.95
C LEU A 112 -0.96 2.17 -5.99
N ALA A 113 -1.95 1.82 -5.16
CA ALA A 113 -1.83 0.74 -4.20
C ALA A 113 -1.61 -0.63 -4.85
N HIS A 114 -2.29 -0.91 -5.97
CA HIS A 114 -2.02 -2.12 -6.76
C HIS A 114 -0.63 -2.10 -7.39
N PHE A 115 -0.20 -0.97 -7.93
CA PHE A 115 1.11 -0.83 -8.54
C PHE A 115 2.24 -1.07 -7.52
N ASP A 116 2.13 -0.50 -6.32
CA ASP A 116 3.11 -0.71 -5.25
C ASP A 116 3.19 -2.16 -4.79
N LEU A 117 2.04 -2.83 -4.69
CA LEU A 117 1.99 -4.26 -4.37
C LEU A 117 2.71 -5.09 -5.46
N VAL A 118 2.45 -4.81 -6.75
CA VAL A 118 3.11 -5.54 -7.86
C VAL A 118 4.62 -5.26 -7.90
N ARG A 119 5.07 -4.06 -7.53
CA ARG A 119 6.50 -3.74 -7.44
C ARG A 119 7.24 -4.53 -6.37
N ILE A 120 6.55 -4.95 -5.31
CA ILE A 120 7.13 -5.71 -4.19
C ILE A 120 7.03 -7.21 -4.43
N TYR A 121 5.86 -7.69 -4.87
CA TYR A 121 5.52 -9.11 -4.90
C TYR A 121 5.46 -9.72 -6.30
N GLY A 122 5.40 -8.88 -7.35
CA GLY A 122 5.37 -9.30 -8.74
C GLY A 122 6.75 -9.36 -9.38
N LYS A 123 6.85 -10.10 -10.47
CA LYS A 123 8.01 -10.05 -11.35
C LYS A 123 8.05 -8.74 -12.15
N PRO A 124 9.23 -8.23 -12.51
CA PRO A 124 9.32 -7.09 -13.41
C PRO A 124 8.57 -7.37 -14.72
N TYR A 125 7.80 -6.38 -15.20
CA TYR A 125 7.03 -6.53 -16.44
C TYR A 125 7.89 -6.99 -17.63
N THR A 126 9.15 -6.57 -17.67
CA THR A 126 10.11 -6.91 -18.73
C THR A 126 10.55 -8.38 -18.74
N GLU A 127 10.31 -9.14 -17.67
CA GLU A 127 10.71 -10.55 -17.60
C GLU A 127 9.86 -11.42 -18.54
N ASP A 128 8.55 -11.20 -18.58
CA ASP A 128 7.62 -12.02 -19.37
C ASP A 128 6.40 -11.26 -19.93
N GLN A 129 6.55 -9.94 -20.11
CA GLN A 129 5.47 -9.04 -20.55
C GLN A 129 4.23 -9.06 -19.64
N GLY A 130 4.42 -9.37 -18.36
CA GLY A 130 3.35 -9.39 -17.36
C GLY A 130 2.51 -10.67 -17.38
N ALA A 131 3.04 -11.76 -17.94
CA ALA A 131 2.37 -13.07 -17.91
C ALA A 131 2.37 -13.69 -16.50
N SER A 132 3.37 -13.38 -15.68
CA SER A 132 3.49 -13.88 -14.31
C SER A 132 2.42 -13.28 -13.39
N LEU A 133 1.94 -14.11 -12.47
CA LEU A 133 1.06 -13.66 -11.39
C LEU A 133 1.79 -12.66 -10.49
N GLY A 134 1.08 -11.58 -10.15
CA GLY A 134 1.52 -10.60 -9.15
C GLY A 134 0.71 -10.75 -7.87
N VAL A 135 -0.31 -9.90 -7.73
CA VAL A 135 -1.15 -9.85 -6.53
C VAL A 135 -2.65 -9.92 -6.88
N PRO A 136 -3.52 -10.32 -5.93
CA PRO A 136 -4.96 -10.25 -6.11
C PRO A 136 -5.48 -8.88 -6.56
N LEU A 137 -6.15 -8.85 -7.70
CA LEU A 137 -6.82 -7.65 -8.21
C LEU A 137 -8.20 -7.50 -7.55
N VAL A 138 -8.33 -6.53 -6.64
CA VAL A 138 -9.57 -6.24 -5.92
C VAL A 138 -10.12 -4.88 -6.36
N THR A 139 -11.28 -4.89 -7.02
CA THR A 139 -11.93 -3.69 -7.57
C THR A 139 -13.32 -3.40 -7.00
N GLU A 140 -13.87 -4.32 -6.22
CA GLU A 140 -15.23 -4.27 -5.69
C GLU A 140 -15.24 -4.36 -4.16
N VAL A 141 -16.41 -4.16 -3.55
CA VAL A 141 -16.66 -4.18 -2.09
C VAL A 141 -17.25 -5.51 -1.67
#